data_AF-A0A963HTZ1-F1
#
_entry.id   AF-A0A963HTZ1-F1
#
_cell.length_a   1.000
_cell.length_b   1.000
_cell.length_c   1.000
_cell.angle_alpha   90.00
_cell.angle_beta   90.00
_cell.angle_gamma   90.00
#
_symmetry.space_group_name_H-M   'P 1'
#
loop_
_entity.id
_entity.type
_entity.pdbx_description
1 polymer ?
#
loop_
_entity_poly.entity_id
_entity_poly.type
_entity_poly.pdbx_seq_one_letter_code
_entity_poly.pdbx_strand_id
1 'polypeptide(L)'
;AENWAPLTPRCGGILLGYFLPQGASTDTAWGWFAFDNLAPYERYRARLRDDAEGRANFAFAQDTRFILREERSFVDTVDGTFCQAPQMVA
;
A
#
# COMPACT_ATOMS: atom_id res chain seq x y z
N ALA A 1 -2.42 3.22 9.86
CA ALA A 1 -2.31 3.58 8.43
C ALA A 1 -3.54 4.32 7.90
N GLU A 2 -4.48 4.73 8.78
CA GLU A 2 -5.78 5.29 8.38
C GLU A 2 -5.63 6.58 7.56
N ASN A 3 -4.66 7.44 7.86
CA ASN A 3 -4.40 8.65 7.08
C ASN A 3 -4.03 8.39 5.60
N TRP A 4 -3.54 7.20 5.26
CA TRP A 4 -3.18 6.84 3.89
C TRP A 4 -4.30 6.14 3.12
N ALA A 5 -5.25 5.53 3.85
CA ALA A 5 -6.35 4.77 3.28
C ALA A 5 -7.24 5.59 2.31
N PRO A 6 -7.70 6.81 2.66
CA PRO A 6 -8.51 7.61 1.75
C PRO A 6 -7.69 8.25 0.63
N LEU A 7 -6.40 8.51 0.86
CA LEU A 7 -5.49 9.07 -0.15
C LEU A 7 -5.28 8.15 -1.34
N THR A 8 -5.25 6.85 -1.08
CA THR A 8 -4.87 5.87 -2.10
C THR A 8 -5.86 5.85 -3.28
N PRO A 9 -7.18 5.62 -3.06
CA PRO A 9 -8.17 5.72 -4.12
C PRO A 9 -8.25 7.12 -4.73
N ARG A 10 -8.14 8.17 -3.90
CA ARG A 10 -8.19 9.57 -4.33
C ARG A 10 -7.08 9.93 -5.31
N CYS A 11 -5.89 9.36 -5.15
CA CYS A 11 -4.76 9.55 -6.05
C CYS A 11 -4.76 8.57 -7.24
N GLY A 12 -5.74 7.66 -7.32
CA GLY A 12 -5.92 6.71 -8.42
C GLY A 12 -5.22 5.36 -8.22
N GLY A 13 -4.89 4.98 -6.99
CA GLY A 13 -4.42 3.63 -6.66
C GLY A 13 -5.52 2.74 -6.11
N ILE A 14 -5.36 1.42 -6.26
CA ILE A 14 -6.26 0.44 -5.65
C ILE A 14 -5.59 -0.04 -4.36
N LEU A 15 -6.18 0.27 -3.21
CA LEU A 15 -5.70 -0.23 -1.91
C LEU A 15 -6.29 -1.62 -1.65
N LEU A 16 -5.44 -2.64 -1.56
CA LEU A 16 -5.84 -3.98 -1.12
C LEU A 16 -5.92 -4.04 0.41
N GLY A 17 -4.99 -3.35 1.09
CA GLY A 17 -5.03 -3.21 2.54
C GLY A 17 -3.68 -2.91 3.15
N TYR A 18 -3.72 -2.59 4.44
CA TYR A 18 -2.54 -2.52 5.29
C TYR A 18 -2.59 -3.66 6.31
N PHE A 19 -1.46 -4.30 6.55
CA PHE A 19 -1.33 -5.48 7.39
C PHE A 19 -0.25 -5.25 8.44
N LEU A 20 -0.58 -5.62 9.67
CA LEU A 20 0.37 -5.67 10.78
C LEU A 20 0.61 -7.13 11.17
N PRO A 21 1.83 -7.49 11.57
CA PRO A 21 2.12 -8.80 12.13
C PRO A 21 1.35 -8.99 13.45
N GLN A 22 0.77 -10.17 13.65
CA GLN A 22 0.00 -10.47 14.87
C GLN A 22 0.89 -10.86 16.07
N GLY A 23 2.19 -11.15 15.89
CA GLY A 23 3.03 -11.55 17.03
C GLY A 23 4.52 -11.84 16.78
N ALA A 24 5.08 -11.48 15.62
CA ALA A 24 6.48 -11.79 15.30
C ALA A 24 7.38 -10.54 15.22
N SER A 25 6.94 -9.51 14.48
CA SER A 25 7.64 -8.24 14.36
C SER A 25 6.80 -7.15 15.02
N THR A 26 7.46 -6.14 15.57
CA THR A 26 6.83 -4.95 16.15
C THR A 26 7.11 -3.69 15.33
N ASP A 27 7.97 -3.78 14.32
CA ASP A 27 8.50 -2.67 13.53
C ASP A 27 8.21 -2.80 12.02
N THR A 28 7.50 -3.86 11.61
CA THR A 28 7.14 -4.12 10.22
C THR A 28 5.65 -3.93 10.00
N ALA A 29 5.31 -3.31 8.88
CA ALA A 29 3.95 -3.22 8.35
C ALA A 29 3.99 -3.38 6.83
N TRP A 30 2.92 -3.92 6.26
CA TRP A 30 2.79 -4.09 4.80
C TRP A 30 1.62 -3.28 4.28
N GLY A 31 1.81 -2.63 3.13
CA GLY A 31 0.75 -2.01 2.35
C GLY A 31 0.70 -2.66 0.98
N TRP A 32 -0.44 -3.22 0.61
CA TRP A 32 -0.65 -3.85 -0.68
C TRP A 32 -1.52 -2.97 -1.56
N PHE A 33 -1.06 -2.77 -2.79
CA PHE A 33 -1.71 -1.93 -3.79
C PHE A 33 -1.76 -2.69 -5.11
N ALA A 34 -2.84 -2.53 -5.87
CA ALA A 34 -2.98 -3.10 -7.20
C ALA A 34 -3.00 -1.99 -8.28
N PHE A 35 -2.38 -2.30 -9.42
CA PHE A 35 -2.35 -1.45 -10.60
C PHE A 35 -2.30 -2.36 -11.83
N ASP A 36 -2.84 -1.88 -12.96
CA ASP A 36 -2.80 -2.64 -14.22
C ASP A 36 -1.38 -2.81 -14.77
N ASN A 37 -0.49 -1.85 -14.47
CA ASN A 37 0.94 -1.89 -14.78
C ASN A 37 1.66 -0.74 -14.04
N LEU A 38 2.94 -0.53 -14.34
CA LEU A 38 3.76 0.50 -13.69
C LEU A 38 3.35 1.95 -14.04
N ALA A 39 2.74 2.21 -15.20
CA ALA A 39 2.42 3.59 -15.58
C ALA A 39 1.31 4.21 -14.69
N PRO A 40 0.19 3.53 -14.38
CA PRO A 40 -0.74 3.97 -13.35
C PRO A 40 -0.10 4.14 -11.97
N TYR A 41 0.81 3.24 -11.57
CA TYR A 41 1.53 3.34 -10.31
C TYR A 41 2.37 4.63 -10.21
N GLU A 42 3.11 4.98 -11.26
CA GLU A 42 3.92 6.20 -11.30
C GLU A 42 3.05 7.46 -11.22
N ARG A 43 1.93 7.49 -11.94
CA ARG A 43 0.95 8.59 -11.87
C ARG A 43 0.36 8.72 -10.47
N TYR A 44 0.01 7.61 -9.84
CA TYR A 44 -0.45 7.57 -8.46
C TYR A 44 0.61 8.16 -7.51
N ARG A 45 1.88 7.76 -7.64
CA ARG A 45 2.99 8.28 -6.82
C ARG A 45 3.20 9.78 -7.01
N ALA A 46 3.10 10.27 -8.25
CA ALA A 46 3.20 11.70 -8.54
C ALA A 46 2.04 12.48 -7.88
N ARG A 47 0.80 12.04 -8.08
CA ARG A 47 -0.39 12.66 -7.47
C ARG A 47 -0.33 12.65 -5.94
N LEU A 48 0.09 11.54 -5.33
CA LEU A 48 0.22 11.43 -3.88
C LEU A 48 1.25 12.42 -3.32
N ARG A 49 2.34 12.68 -4.05
CA ARG A 49 3.34 13.68 -3.68
C ARG A 49 2.80 15.11 -3.80
N ASP A 50 1.93 15.36 -4.78
CA ASP A 50 1.35 16.69 -5.02
C ASP A 50 0.06 16.93 -4.23
N ASP A 51 -0.45 15.91 -3.53
CA ASP A 51 -1.60 16.04 -2.66
C ASP A 51 -1.26 16.76 -1.34
N ALA A 52 -2.10 17.68 -0.89
CA ALA A 52 -1.84 18.46 0.32
C ALA A 52 -1.79 17.59 1.60
N GLU A 53 -2.72 16.65 1.73
CA GLU A 53 -2.78 15.73 2.87
C GLU A 53 -1.70 14.63 2.74
N GLY A 54 -1.43 14.18 1.51
CA GLY A 54 -0.29 13.33 1.20
C GLY A 54 1.04 13.94 1.65
N ARG A 55 1.32 15.20 1.29
CA ARG A 55 2.50 15.94 1.77
C ARG A 55 2.56 16.07 3.27
N ALA A 56 1.43 16.39 3.92
CA ALA A 56 1.37 16.50 5.38
C ALA A 56 1.73 15.15 6.04
N ASN A 57 1.23 14.04 5.51
CA ASN A 57 1.57 12.71 6.01
C ASN A 57 3.05 12.36 5.79
N PHE A 58 3.63 12.72 4.63
CA PHE A 58 5.07 12.53 4.39
C PHE A 58 5.93 13.36 5.34
N ALA A 59 5.59 14.64 5.55
CA ALA A 59 6.29 15.51 6.49
C ALA A 59 6.20 14.96 7.91
N PHE A 60 5.01 14.57 8.36
CA PHE A 60 4.82 13.94 9.66
C PHE A 60 5.69 12.70 9.85
N ALA A 61 5.75 11.82 8.85
CA ALA A 61 6.60 10.63 8.88
C ALA A 61 8.10 10.96 8.92
N GLN A 62 8.53 12.01 8.23
CA GLN A 62 9.91 12.49 8.25
C GLN A 62 10.29 13.12 9.59
N ASP A 63 9.42 13.96 10.15
CA ASP A 63 9.66 14.68 11.40
C ASP A 63 9.72 13.73 12.60
N THR A 64 8.81 12.77 12.65
CA THR A 64 8.72 11.78 13.74
C THR A 64 9.65 10.59 13.55
N ARG A 65 10.14 10.36 12.32
CA ARG A 65 11.06 9.27 11.95
C ARG A 65 10.55 7.89 12.36
N PHE A 66 9.22 7.66 12.37
CA PHE A 66 8.66 6.34 12.69
C PHE A 66 8.85 5.31 11.57
N ILE A 67 9.17 5.75 10.34
CA ILE A 67 9.54 4.86 9.24
C ILE A 67 11.06 4.68 9.25
N LEU A 68 11.54 3.57 9.81
CA LEU A 68 12.96 3.26 9.90
C LEU A 68 13.53 2.76 8.57
N ARG A 69 12.74 1.99 7.82
CA ARG A 69 13.07 1.44 6.51
C ARG A 69 11.79 1.34 5.68
N GLU A 70 11.88 1.65 4.40
CA GLU A 70 10.81 1.43 3.42
C GLU A 70 11.35 0.61 2.26
N GLU A 71 10.76 -0.56 2.03
CA GLU A 71 11.08 -1.43 0.90
C GLU A 71 9.84 -1.56 0.00
N ARG A 72 10.07 -1.62 -1.32
CA ARG A 72 8.99 -1.80 -2.30
C ARG A 72 9.38 -2.88 -3.28
N SER A 73 8.47 -3.83 -3.45
CA SER A 73 8.57 -4.90 -4.42
C SER A 73 7.41 -4.79 -5.39
N PHE A 74 7.68 -5.10 -6.66
CA PHE A 74 6.67 -5.22 -7.70
C PHE A 74 6.60 -6.69 -8.07
N VAL A 75 5.39 -7.24 -8.03
CA VAL A 75 5.14 -8.65 -8.27
C VAL A 75 3.97 -8.77 -9.23
N ASP A 76 4.05 -9.77 -10.12
CA ASP A 76 2.95 -10.16 -10.97
C ASP A 76 2.19 -11.31 -10.32
N THR A 77 0.89 -11.39 -10.61
CA THR A 77 0.09 -12.55 -10.24
C THR A 77 0.47 -13.74 -11.09
N VAL A 78 0.54 -14.93 -10.49
CA VAL A 78 0.60 -16.18 -11.26
C VAL A 78 -0.83 -16.59 -11.61
N ASP A 79 -1.10 -16.77 -12.90
CA ASP A 79 -2.42 -17.15 -13.41
C ASP A 79 -2.98 -18.38 -12.66
N GLY A 80 -4.26 -18.30 -12.26
CA GLY A 80 -4.95 -19.35 -11.53
C GLY A 80 -4.68 -19.42 -10.01
N THR A 81 -3.79 -18.57 -9.47
CA THR A 81 -3.48 -18.58 -8.02
C THR A 81 -4.03 -17.37 -7.26
N PHE A 82 -4.26 -16.26 -7.96
CA PHE A 82 -4.70 -15.02 -7.34
C PHE A 82 -6.15 -15.11 -6.85
N CYS A 83 -6.38 -14.67 -5.60
CA CYS A 83 -7.70 -14.52 -4.96
C CYS A 83 -8.67 -15.69 -5.18
N GLN A 84 -8.17 -16.93 -5.12
CA GLN A 84 -9.03 -18.12 -5.24
C GLN A 84 -10.01 -18.20 -4.07
N ALA A 85 -11.27 -18.47 -4.38
CA ALA A 85 -12.31 -18.66 -3.37
C ALA A 85 -12.10 -20.01 -2.63
N PRO A 86 -12.50 -20.11 -1.35
CA PRO A 86 -12.45 -21.37 -0.63
C PRO A 86 -13.35 -22.42 -1.30
N GLN A 87 -12.82 -23.61 -1.50
CA GLN A 87 -13.59 -24.77 -1.94
C GLN A 87 -14.16 -25.45 -0.69
N MET A 88 -15.41 -25.12 -0.35
CA MET A 88 -16.12 -25.82 0.71
C MET A 88 -16.56 -27.18 0.18
N VAL A 89 -16.04 -28.27 0.76
CA VAL A 89 -16.55 -29.62 0.51
C VAL A 89 -17.67 -29.86 1.54
N ALA A 90 -18.84 -30.26 1.04
CA ALA A 90 -20.00 -30.61 1.86
C ALA A 90 -19.79 -31.92 2.64
#